data_AF-A0A5K0VEV0-F1
#
_entry.id   AF-A0A5K0VEV0-F1
#
_cell.length_a   1.000
_cell.length_b   1.000
_cell.length_c   1.000
_cell.angle_alpha   90.00
_cell.angle_beta   90.00
_cell.angle_gamma   90.00
#
_symmetry.space_group_name_H-M   'P 1'
#
loop_
_entity.id
_entity.type
_entity.pdbx_description
1 polymer ?
#
loop_
_entity_poly.entity_id
_entity_poly.type
_entity_poly.pdbx_seq_one_letter_code
_entity_poly.pdbx_strand_id
1 'polypeptide(L)' 'FLFDAAVANCVEISTHRHGCCVMQKCLTFSDGEPRRRLVCEIGVHALMLSQDQFG' A
#
# COMPACT_ATOMS: atom_id res chain seq x y z
N PHE A 1 -0.64 -0.99 -14.15
CA PHE A 1 -1.85 -0.16 -13.94
C PHE A 1 -2.39 -0.23 -12.50
N LEU A 2 -2.93 -1.36 -12.01
CA LEU A 2 -3.42 -1.44 -10.63
C LEU A 2 -2.29 -1.22 -9.59
N PHE A 3 -1.13 -1.85 -9.79
CA PHE A 3 0.01 -1.69 -8.90
C PHE A 3 0.62 -0.27 -8.95
N ASP A 4 0.68 0.36 -10.14
CA ASP A 4 1.17 1.73 -10.25
C ASP A 4 0.24 2.73 -9.56
N ALA A 5 -1.07 2.55 -9.67
CA ALA A 5 -2.04 3.35 -8.94
C ALA A 5 -1.96 3.11 -7.42
N ALA A 6 -1.73 1.86 -7.00
CA ALA A 6 -1.54 1.51 -5.59
C ALA A 6 -0.25 2.10 -5.00
N VAL A 7 0.84 2.13 -5.78
CA VAL A 7 2.10 2.81 -5.40
C VAL A 7 1.88 4.32 -5.32
N ALA A 8 1.25 4.93 -6.33
CA ALA A 8 1.04 6.37 -6.39
C ALA A 8 0.08 6.91 -5.30
N ASN A 9 -0.89 6.08 -4.87
CA ASN A 9 -1.90 6.47 -3.88
C ASN A 9 -1.84 5.59 -2.62
N CYS A 10 -0.64 5.11 -2.26
CA CYS A 10 -0.41 4.14 -1.20
C CYS A 10 -1.03 4.57 0.14
N VAL A 11 -0.83 5.82 0.54
CA VAL A 11 -1.34 6.38 1.80
C VAL A 11 -2.87 6.48 1.79
N GLU A 12 -3.44 7.05 0.73
CA GLU A 12 -4.89 7.25 0.61
C GLU A 12 -5.64 5.91 0.60
N ILE A 13 -5.10 4.91 -0.10
CA ILE A 13 -5.67 3.56 -0.12
C ILE A 13 -5.51 2.89 1.25
N SER A 14 -4.34 2.97 1.89
CA SER A 14 -4.09 2.26 3.14
C SER A 14 -4.87 2.82 4.33
N THR A 15 -5.15 4.13 4.33
CA THR A 15 -5.96 4.81 5.37
C THR A 15 -7.47 4.77 5.11
N HIS A 16 -7.91 4.15 4.01
CA HIS A 16 -9.32 3.96 3.71
C HIS A 16 -9.85 2.67 4.36
N ARG A 17 -11.06 2.73 4.92
CA ARG A 17 -11.76 1.61 5.64
C ARG A 17 -11.69 0.25 4.91
N HIS A 18 -11.72 0.25 3.58
CA HIS A 18 -11.63 -0.95 2.75
C HIS A 18 -10.35 -1.04 1.92
N GLY A 19 -9.54 0.03 1.87
CA GLY A 19 -8.39 0.09 1.00
C GLY A 19 -7.18 -0.66 1.54
N CYS A 20 -7.04 -0.81 2.86
CA CYS A 20 -6.06 -1.72 3.47
C CYS A 20 -6.18 -3.17 2.93
N CYS A 21 -7.40 -3.71 2.81
CA CYS A 21 -7.64 -5.02 2.19
C CYS A 21 -7.22 -5.08 0.72
N VAL A 22 -7.40 -4.00 -0.04
CA VAL A 22 -6.97 -3.91 -1.44
C VAL A 22 -5.44 -3.87 -1.51
N MET A 23 -4.78 -3.15 -0.60
CA MET A 23 -3.34 -3.03 -0.56
C MET A 23 -2.66 -4.35 -0.16
N GLN A 24 -3.21 -5.07 0.81
CA GLN A 24 -2.74 -6.42 1.15
C GLN A 24 -2.90 -7.41 0.00
N LYS A 25 -4.01 -7.34 -0.75
CA LYS A 25 -4.17 -8.14 -1.98
C LYS A 25 -3.13 -7.74 -3.03
N CYS A 26 -2.88 -6.45 -3.20
CA CYS A 26 -1.83 -5.99 -4.12
C CYS A 26 -0.47 -6.57 -3.74
N LEU A 27 -0.10 -6.53 -2.46
CA LEU A 27 1.14 -7.15 -1.97
C LEU A 27 1.19 -8.66 -2.20
N THR A 28 0.07 -9.35 -2.01
CA THR A 28 -0.05 -10.81 -2.17
C THR A 28 0.07 -11.25 -3.64
N PHE A 29 -0.51 -10.47 -4.58
CA PHE A 29 -0.50 -10.80 -6.01
C PHE A 29 0.63 -10.13 -6.79
N SER A 30 1.35 -9.19 -6.18
CA SER A 30 2.56 -8.59 -6.76
C SER A 30 3.78 -9.48 -6.49
N ASP A 31 4.64 -9.65 -7.49
CA ASP A 31 5.96 -10.26 -7.30
C ASP A 31 7.04 -9.47 -8.03
N GLY A 32 8.29 -9.59 -7.60
CA GLY A 32 9.43 -8.87 -8.17
C GLY A 32 9.39 -7.35 -7.93
N GLU A 33 9.58 -6.57 -9.00
CA GLU A 33 9.74 -5.12 -8.94
C GLU A 33 8.48 -4.34 -8.44
N PRO A 34 7.25 -4.64 -8.89
CA PRO A 34 6.04 -4.03 -8.36
C PRO A 34 5.90 -4.20 -6.85
N ARG A 35 6.22 -5.39 -6.33
CA ARG A 35 6.16 -5.68 -4.89
C ARG A 35 7.19 -4.86 -4.11
N ARG A 36 8.43 -4.80 -4.60
CA ARG A 36 9.48 -3.95 -3.98
C ARG A 36 9.06 -2.49 -3.92
N ARG A 37 8.50 -1.96 -5.00
CA ARG A 37 7.99 -0.58 -5.04
C ARG A 37 6.87 -0.33 -4.03
N LEU A 38 5.89 -1.22 -3.95
CA LEU A 38 4.80 -1.12 -2.96
C LEU A 38 5.31 -1.15 -1.52
N VAL A 39 6.19 -2.10 -1.20
CA VAL A 39 6.77 -2.20 0.15
C VAL A 39 7.62 -0.97 0.48
N CYS A 40 8.36 -0.44 -0.50
CA CYS A 40 9.16 0.76 -0.30
C CYS A 40 8.27 1.98 0.02
N GLU A 41 7.20 2.20 -0.74
CA GLU A 41 6.27 3.31 -0.50
C GLU A 41 5.52 3.18 0.83
N ILE A 42 5.06 1.97 1.18
CA ILE A 42 4.49 1.70 2.50
C ILE A 42 5.51 2.00 3.58
N GLY A 43 6.78 1.58 3.39
CA GLY A 43 7.88 1.82 4.32
C GLY A 43 8.16 3.31 4.56
N VAL A 44 8.14 4.13 3.50
CA VAL A 44 8.30 5.59 3.59
C VAL A 44 7.20 6.21 4.47
N HIS A 45 5.99 5.67 4.40
CA HIS A 45 4.82 6.18 5.11
C HIS A 45 4.47 5.37 6.37
N ALA A 46 5.29 4.38 6.75
CA ALA A 46 4.95 3.39 7.78
C ALA A 46 4.64 4.03 9.13
N LEU A 47 5.35 5.12 9.50
CA LEU A 47 5.08 5.84 10.73
C LEU A 47 3.71 6.51 10.72
N MET A 48 3.29 7.12 9.60
CA MET A 48 1.96 7.71 9.47
C MET A 48 0.89 6.62 9.48
N LEU A 49 1.09 5.55 8.70
CA LEU A 49 0.15 4.44 8.60
C LEU A 49 -0.06 3.75 9.94
N SER A 50 1.02 3.49 10.70
CA SER A 50 0.93 2.88 12.04
C SER A 50 0.16 3.69 13.08
N GLN A 51 -0.04 4.98 12.83
CA GLN A 51 -0.81 5.89 13.68
C GLN A 51 -2.26 6.04 13.18
N ASP A 52 -2.55 5.60 11.96
CA ASP A 52 -3.89 5.57 11.41
C ASP A 52 -4.65 4.33 11.91
N GLN A 53 -5.95 4.47 12.12
CA GLN A 53 -6.78 3.39 12.64
C GLN A 53 -6.91 2.18 11.69
N PHE A 54 -6.50 2.31 10.42
CA PHE A 54 -6.55 1.27 9.39
C PHE A 54 -5.20 0.92 8.76
N GLY A 55 -4.13 1.66 9.10
CA GLY A 55 -2.82 1.60 8.43
C GLY A 55 -1.79 0.64 9.03
#